data_AF-A0A7J2MA47-F1
#
_entry.id   AF-A0A7J2MA47-F1
#
_cell.length_a   1.000
_cell.length_b   1.000
_cell.length_c   1.000
_cell.angle_alpha   90.00
_cell.angle_beta   90.00
_cell.angle_gamma   90.00
#
_symmetry.space_group_name_H-M   'P 1'
#
loop_
_entity.id
_entity.type
_entity.pdbx_description
1 polymer ?
#
loop_
_entity_poly.entity_id
_entity_poly.type
_entity_poly.pdbx_seq_one_letter_code
_entity_poly.pdbx_strand_id
1 'polypeptide(L)'
;MDKHSWFLIDRFQKEKIDLFGFTSYPYINETYMNEYPSNLPPDYYAEIPLHTGEVPIAFTEIGWSSSEIVNGNEEKQDAFLQWFLNVTHEMPVEMICWLFLHDMAPAGKETKANEMLGLRRHDGEEKAVWQRWKALHDMPCTNTLPEKPEKPSGALTGKINTPYTYTTSTTDDDGDCLYYLFDWGDGTDSGWIGPFPSGEMANATHEWAEKGEYAIRVKAKDLYGESGWSDGLSISMPLSLLNGAVLINRLIIIFGRTVLYHVPCFNGNSSLEG
;
A
#
# COMPACT_ATOMS: atom_id res chain seq x y z
N MET A 1 36.32 -27.72 3.83
CA MET A 1 35.27 -27.13 2.98
C MET A 1 34.70 -26.00 3.80
N ASP A 2 34.83 -24.77 3.32
CA ASP A 2 34.22 -23.63 3.99
C ASP A 2 32.71 -23.88 4.05
N LYS A 3 32.14 -23.88 5.27
CA LYS A 3 30.75 -24.33 5.50
C LYS A 3 29.71 -23.29 5.05
N HIS A 4 30.17 -22.12 4.65
CA HIS A 4 29.33 -21.00 4.28
C HIS A 4 29.38 -20.77 2.76
N SER A 5 28.25 -20.94 2.08
CA SER A 5 28.13 -20.81 0.62
C SER A 5 27.55 -19.45 0.21
N TRP A 6 27.95 -18.38 0.89
CA TRP A 6 27.44 -17.02 0.64
C TRP A 6 27.62 -16.54 -0.79
N PHE A 7 28.67 -17.01 -1.48
CA PHE A 7 28.90 -16.73 -2.90
C PHE A 7 27.72 -17.13 -3.80
N LEU A 8 26.81 -18.00 -3.35
CA LEU A 8 25.59 -18.35 -4.09
C LEU A 8 24.57 -17.22 -4.07
N ILE A 9 24.45 -16.48 -2.95
CA ILE A 9 23.58 -15.31 -2.83
C ILE A 9 24.12 -14.18 -3.71
N ASP A 10 25.45 -13.98 -3.73
CA ASP A 10 26.11 -12.96 -4.54
C ASP A 10 25.95 -13.14 -6.06
N ARG A 11 25.41 -14.28 -6.52
CA ARG A 11 25.13 -14.52 -7.95
C ARG A 11 23.84 -13.88 -8.43
N PHE A 12 22.96 -13.45 -7.54
CA PHE A 12 21.69 -12.84 -7.91
C PHE A 12 21.82 -11.31 -8.01
N GLN A 13 20.99 -10.70 -8.87
CA GLN A 13 20.86 -9.25 -8.97
C GLN A 13 19.89 -8.79 -7.88
N LYS A 14 20.39 -8.11 -6.85
CA LYS A 14 19.63 -7.73 -5.64
C LYS A 14 18.44 -6.82 -5.94
N GLU A 15 18.57 -6.02 -6.99
CA GLU A 15 17.62 -5.05 -7.53
C GLU A 15 16.40 -5.73 -8.17
N LYS A 16 16.44 -7.06 -8.30
CA LYS A 16 15.36 -7.92 -8.79
C LYS A 16 14.83 -8.87 -7.72
N ILE A 17 15.26 -8.69 -6.48
CA ILE A 17 14.85 -9.52 -5.35
C ILE A 17 14.02 -8.66 -4.41
N ASP A 18 12.81 -9.11 -4.14
CA ASP A 18 11.89 -8.44 -3.22
C ASP A 18 12.14 -8.86 -1.76
N LEU A 19 12.65 -10.07 -1.54
CA LEU A 19 12.84 -10.65 -0.21
C LEU A 19 13.88 -11.79 -0.22
N PHE A 20 14.74 -11.84 0.80
CA PHE A 20 15.56 -13.02 1.09
C PHE A 20 14.99 -13.83 2.26
N GLY A 21 14.75 -15.13 2.04
CA GLY A 21 14.29 -16.06 3.06
C GLY A 21 15.43 -16.88 3.66
N PHE A 22 15.51 -16.93 5.00
CA PHE A 22 16.46 -17.73 5.75
C PHE A 22 15.74 -18.68 6.70
N THR A 23 16.32 -19.86 6.89
CA THR A 23 15.95 -20.77 7.98
C THR A 23 17.12 -20.88 8.95
N SER A 24 16.85 -20.84 10.26
CA SER A 24 17.91 -20.83 11.27
C SER A 24 17.58 -21.64 12.51
N TYR A 25 18.47 -22.57 12.86
CA TYR A 25 18.34 -23.43 14.03
C TYR A 25 19.68 -23.58 14.76
N PRO A 26 20.17 -22.53 15.44
CA PRO A 26 21.49 -22.55 16.06
C PRO A 26 21.68 -23.69 17.09
N TYR A 27 20.59 -24.15 17.73
CA TYR A 27 20.61 -25.26 18.68
C TYR A 27 21.06 -26.62 18.09
N ILE A 28 21.01 -26.79 16.76
CA ILE A 28 21.44 -28.02 16.07
C ILE A 28 22.97 -28.05 15.90
N ASN A 29 23.64 -26.89 15.96
CA ASN A 29 25.07 -26.82 15.77
C ASN A 29 25.80 -27.44 16.96
N GLU A 30 26.66 -28.43 16.72
CA GLU A 30 27.39 -29.13 17.78
C GLU A 30 28.25 -28.22 18.66
N THR A 31 28.68 -27.07 18.12
CA THR A 31 29.43 -26.05 18.86
C THR A 31 28.57 -25.32 19.88
N TYR A 32 27.27 -25.15 19.59
CA TYR A 32 26.37 -24.27 20.34
C TYR A 32 25.22 -25.01 21.01
N MET A 33 25.01 -26.30 20.73
CA MET A 33 23.88 -27.07 21.26
C MET A 33 23.85 -27.07 22.80
N ASN A 34 25.02 -27.08 23.44
CA ASN A 34 25.13 -27.12 24.90
C ASN A 34 25.19 -25.73 25.54
N GLU A 35 25.35 -24.69 24.72
CA GLU A 35 25.57 -23.33 25.17
C GLU A 35 24.27 -22.65 25.60
N TYR A 36 24.40 -21.56 26.34
CA TYR A 36 23.30 -20.61 26.52
C TYR A 36 23.26 -19.69 25.29
N PRO A 37 22.08 -19.26 24.79
CA PRO A 37 22.01 -18.41 23.60
C PRO A 37 22.90 -17.16 23.63
N SER A 38 23.14 -16.58 24.81
CA SER A 38 24.06 -15.45 24.99
C SER A 38 25.52 -15.73 24.62
N ASN A 39 25.89 -17.00 24.49
CA ASN A 39 27.24 -17.45 24.11
C ASN A 39 27.36 -17.66 22.60
N LEU A 40 26.26 -17.54 21.83
CA LEU A 40 26.38 -17.40 20.40
C LEU A 40 27.20 -16.14 20.08
N PRO A 41 28.08 -16.18 19.06
CA PRO A 41 28.79 -15.00 18.62
C PRO A 41 27.79 -13.86 18.33
N PRO A 42 27.98 -12.64 18.87
CA PRO A 42 27.08 -11.52 18.61
C PRO A 42 26.93 -11.19 17.11
N ASP A 43 27.91 -11.58 16.30
CA ASP A 43 27.98 -11.43 14.86
C ASP A 43 27.48 -12.67 14.08
N TYR A 44 26.83 -13.64 14.73
CA TYR A 44 26.36 -14.88 14.10
C TYR A 44 25.50 -14.65 12.85
N TYR A 45 24.70 -13.58 12.83
CA TYR A 45 23.88 -13.17 11.68
C TYR A 45 24.46 -12.00 10.88
N ALA A 46 25.60 -11.45 11.29
CA ALA A 46 26.16 -10.21 10.71
C ALA A 46 26.61 -10.35 9.26
N GLU A 47 26.86 -11.57 8.77
CA GLU A 47 27.18 -11.79 7.36
C GLU A 47 25.96 -11.60 6.43
N ILE A 48 24.72 -11.78 6.93
CA ILE A 48 23.51 -11.63 6.11
C ILE A 48 23.47 -10.27 5.38
N PRO A 49 23.53 -9.12 6.08
CA PRO A 49 23.46 -7.81 5.42
C PRO A 49 24.65 -7.53 4.48
N LEU A 50 25.81 -8.17 4.68
CA LEU A 50 26.93 -8.05 3.75
C LEU A 50 26.58 -8.62 2.36
N HIS A 51 25.71 -9.63 2.32
CA HIS A 51 25.27 -10.30 1.11
C HIS A 51 23.92 -9.82 0.58
N THR A 52 22.99 -9.43 1.46
CA THR A 52 21.65 -8.97 1.05
C THR A 52 21.56 -7.47 0.82
N GLY A 53 22.44 -6.67 1.45
CA GLY A 53 22.27 -5.22 1.51
C GLY A 53 20.99 -4.84 2.24
N GLU A 54 20.30 -3.81 1.75
CA GLU A 54 19.03 -3.30 2.30
C GLU A 54 17.79 -4.06 1.82
N VAL A 55 17.95 -5.14 1.04
CA VAL A 55 16.81 -5.94 0.59
C VAL A 55 16.14 -6.57 1.81
N PRO A 56 14.80 -6.51 1.93
CA PRO A 56 14.06 -7.13 3.02
C PRO A 56 14.43 -8.59 3.28
N ILE A 57 14.40 -8.97 4.56
CA ILE A 57 14.78 -10.30 5.04
C ILE A 57 13.62 -10.94 5.79
N ALA A 58 13.41 -12.23 5.55
CA ALA A 58 12.51 -13.07 6.32
C ALA A 58 13.25 -14.26 6.92
N PHE A 59 13.06 -14.49 8.22
CA PHE A 59 13.35 -15.78 8.83
C PHE A 59 12.12 -16.66 8.67
N THR A 60 12.05 -17.41 7.57
CA THR A 60 10.88 -18.23 7.20
C THR A 60 10.71 -19.45 8.08
N GLU A 61 11.78 -19.87 8.76
CA GLU A 61 11.72 -20.78 9.89
C GLU A 61 12.82 -20.46 10.89
N ILE A 62 12.45 -20.33 12.16
CA ILE A 62 13.41 -20.16 13.24
C ILE A 62 12.93 -20.85 14.51
N GLY A 63 13.88 -21.23 15.37
CA GLY A 63 13.54 -21.62 16.73
C GLY A 63 14.71 -22.18 17.52
N TRP A 64 14.46 -22.33 18.82
CA TRP A 64 15.37 -22.97 19.76
C TRP A 64 14.62 -24.05 20.52
N SER A 65 15.11 -25.28 20.50
CA SER A 65 14.42 -26.41 21.13
C SER A 65 14.48 -26.32 22.66
N SER A 66 13.36 -26.58 23.32
CA SER A 66 13.32 -26.77 24.78
C SER A 66 13.56 -28.23 25.20
N SER A 67 13.99 -29.10 24.28
CA SER A 67 14.22 -30.53 24.56
C SER A 67 15.50 -30.77 25.34
N GLU A 68 15.44 -31.69 26.30
CA GLU A 68 16.61 -32.16 27.06
C GLU A 68 17.60 -32.94 26.19
N ILE A 69 17.18 -33.51 25.05
CA ILE A 69 18.05 -34.23 24.10
C ILE A 69 19.25 -33.36 23.66
N VAL A 70 19.03 -32.05 23.55
CA VAL A 70 20.03 -31.05 23.16
C VAL A 70 20.37 -30.11 24.32
N ASN A 71 20.20 -30.54 25.56
CA ASN A 71 20.42 -29.69 26.75
C ASN A 71 19.63 -28.35 26.69
N GLY A 72 18.47 -28.39 26.04
CA GLY A 72 17.52 -27.29 25.93
C GLY A 72 16.58 -27.23 27.13
N ASN A 73 15.95 -26.08 27.30
CA ASN A 73 14.85 -25.86 28.24
C ASN A 73 14.07 -24.60 27.81
N GLU A 74 12.93 -24.34 28.43
CA GLU A 74 12.08 -23.18 28.08
C GLU A 74 12.78 -21.83 28.36
N GLU A 75 13.70 -21.77 29.33
CA GLU A 75 14.47 -20.56 29.63
C GLU A 75 15.44 -20.21 28.50
N LYS A 76 16.20 -21.20 28.00
CA LYS A 76 17.08 -21.04 26.83
C LYS A 76 16.27 -20.72 25.57
N GLN A 77 15.10 -21.34 25.41
CA GLN A 77 14.22 -21.04 24.28
C GLN A 77 13.76 -19.57 24.29
N ASP A 78 13.37 -19.05 25.45
CA ASP A 78 13.00 -17.65 25.65
C ASP A 78 14.19 -16.68 25.49
N ALA A 79 15.35 -17.03 26.06
CA ALA A 79 16.58 -16.24 25.95
C ALA A 79 17.08 -16.15 24.50
N PHE A 80 16.89 -17.21 23.71
CA PHE A 80 17.24 -17.18 22.29
C PHE A 80 16.41 -16.16 21.51
N LEU A 81 15.09 -16.10 21.75
CA LEU A 81 14.26 -15.09 21.10
C LEU A 81 14.73 -13.67 21.41
N GLN A 82 15.03 -13.38 22.68
CA GLN A 82 15.55 -12.07 23.08
C GLN A 82 16.88 -11.74 22.40
N TRP A 83 17.82 -12.70 22.46
CA TRP A 83 19.12 -12.54 21.85
C TRP A 83 19.00 -12.31 20.33
N PHE A 84 18.18 -13.12 19.66
CA PHE A 84 17.92 -13.02 18.23
C PHE A 84 17.41 -11.61 17.85
N LEU A 85 16.33 -11.15 18.50
CA LEU A 85 15.77 -9.82 18.24
C LEU A 85 16.80 -8.72 18.48
N ASN A 86 17.65 -8.87 19.51
CA ASN A 86 18.70 -7.92 19.79
C ASN A 86 19.83 -7.93 18.76
N VAL A 87 20.25 -9.08 18.23
CA VAL A 87 21.35 -9.11 17.24
C VAL A 87 20.89 -8.78 15.82
N THR A 88 19.58 -8.83 15.54
CA THR A 88 19.01 -8.50 14.23
C THR A 88 18.27 -7.16 14.19
N HIS A 89 18.28 -6.36 15.26
CA HIS A 89 17.47 -5.13 15.34
C HIS A 89 17.80 -4.04 14.30
N GLU A 90 19.03 -4.03 13.75
CA GLU A 90 19.45 -3.11 12.69
C GLU A 90 19.32 -3.71 11.27
N MET A 91 18.85 -4.95 11.16
CA MET A 91 18.65 -5.61 9.86
C MET A 91 17.23 -5.34 9.36
N PRO A 92 16.99 -5.27 8.04
CA PRO A 92 15.65 -5.09 7.46
C PRO A 92 14.81 -6.38 7.55
N VAL A 93 14.53 -6.85 8.78
CA VAL A 93 13.75 -8.07 9.03
C VAL A 93 12.26 -7.76 9.03
N GLU A 94 11.55 -8.24 8.02
CA GLU A 94 10.09 -8.04 7.84
C GLU A 94 9.26 -9.18 8.41
N MET A 95 9.85 -10.39 8.52
CA MET A 95 9.11 -11.57 8.96
C MET A 95 9.98 -12.49 9.80
N ILE A 96 9.43 -12.91 10.94
CA ILE A 96 10.02 -13.95 11.80
C ILE A 96 8.96 -15.03 12.01
N CYS A 97 9.17 -16.19 11.38
CA CYS A 97 8.28 -17.34 11.47
C CYS A 97 8.89 -18.38 12.44
N TRP A 98 8.37 -18.39 13.66
CA TRP A 98 8.72 -19.45 14.62
C TRP A 98 8.06 -20.77 14.21
N LEU A 99 8.85 -21.84 14.11
CA LEU A 99 8.45 -23.05 13.36
C LEU A 99 7.11 -23.67 13.82
N PHE A 100 6.89 -23.84 15.12
CA PHE A 100 5.70 -24.52 15.64
C PHE A 100 4.97 -23.74 16.73
N LEU A 101 3.64 -23.74 16.67
CA LEU A 101 2.81 -23.20 17.73
C LEU A 101 2.77 -24.13 18.96
N HIS A 102 2.72 -25.45 18.76
CA HIS A 102 2.64 -26.46 19.84
C HIS A 102 3.79 -27.45 19.72
N ASP A 103 4.25 -27.96 20.87
CA ASP A 103 5.14 -29.12 20.88
C ASP A 103 4.46 -30.33 20.23
N MET A 104 5.22 -31.05 19.42
CA MET A 104 4.76 -32.24 18.72
C MET A 104 4.70 -33.47 19.64
N ALA A 105 5.37 -33.43 20.79
CA ALA A 105 5.37 -34.48 21.79
C ALA A 105 5.21 -33.90 23.21
N PRO A 106 4.64 -34.66 24.16
CA PRO A 106 4.71 -34.31 25.57
C PRO A 106 6.16 -34.23 26.08
N ALA A 107 6.43 -33.33 27.02
CA ALA A 107 7.76 -33.19 27.62
C ALA A 107 8.27 -34.51 28.22
N GLY A 108 9.53 -34.86 27.90
CA GLY A 108 10.17 -36.12 28.31
C GLY A 108 9.70 -37.34 27.51
N LYS A 109 8.91 -37.15 26.46
CA LYS A 109 8.45 -38.18 25.52
C LYS A 109 8.91 -37.93 24.08
N GLU A 110 9.60 -36.82 23.83
CA GLU A 110 10.19 -36.54 22.54
C GLU A 110 11.26 -37.58 22.16
N THR A 111 11.30 -37.90 20.88
CA THR A 111 12.34 -38.73 20.26
C THR A 111 13.34 -37.90 19.47
N LYS A 112 12.96 -36.66 19.14
CA LYS A 112 13.80 -35.69 18.44
C LYS A 112 13.65 -34.31 19.07
N ALA A 113 14.74 -33.56 19.13
CA ALA A 113 14.74 -32.24 19.72
C ALA A 113 13.77 -31.26 19.04
N ASN A 114 13.55 -31.37 17.73
CA ASN A 114 12.65 -30.49 17.00
C ASN A 114 11.16 -30.65 17.38
N GLU A 115 10.80 -31.73 18.08
CA GLU A 115 9.43 -31.93 18.59
C GLU A 115 9.11 -30.97 19.75
N MET A 116 10.13 -30.36 20.38
CA MET A 116 10.01 -29.42 21.50
C MET A 116 10.26 -27.96 21.09
N LEU A 117 9.96 -27.62 19.83
CA LEU A 117 10.08 -26.25 19.30
C LEU A 117 8.80 -25.42 19.49
N GLY A 118 7.73 -25.98 20.04
CA GLY A 118 6.47 -25.25 20.20
C GLY A 118 6.61 -24.03 21.07
N LEU A 119 5.91 -22.94 20.71
CA LEU A 119 5.67 -21.80 21.60
C LEU A 119 4.76 -22.18 22.79
N ARG A 120 3.89 -23.18 22.58
CA ARG A 120 3.06 -23.83 23.58
C ARG A 120 3.49 -25.27 23.76
N ARG A 121 3.25 -25.82 24.95
CA ARG A 121 3.38 -27.24 25.23
C ARG A 121 2.37 -28.04 24.42
N HIS A 122 2.55 -29.36 24.41
CA HIS A 122 1.69 -30.29 23.68
C HIS A 122 0.20 -30.21 24.08
N ASP A 123 -0.08 -29.90 25.35
CA ASP A 123 -1.43 -29.74 25.90
C ASP A 123 -2.02 -28.34 25.71
N GLY A 124 -1.28 -27.42 25.08
CA GLY A 124 -1.71 -26.03 24.84
C GLY A 124 -1.30 -25.04 25.91
N GLU A 125 -0.66 -25.48 27.02
CA GLU A 125 -0.10 -24.58 28.02
C GLU A 125 0.95 -23.66 27.38
N GLU A 126 0.91 -22.38 27.74
CA GLU A 126 1.81 -21.37 27.19
C GLU A 126 3.20 -21.48 27.80
N LYS A 127 4.25 -21.54 26.98
CA LYS A 127 5.64 -21.45 27.46
C LYS A 127 6.06 -19.99 27.66
N ALA A 128 7.19 -19.79 28.34
CA ALA A 128 7.78 -18.46 28.53
C ALA A 128 7.97 -17.69 27.21
N VAL A 129 8.50 -18.36 26.18
CA VAL A 129 8.72 -17.77 24.85
C VAL A 129 7.42 -17.26 24.22
N TRP A 130 6.28 -17.91 24.45
CA TRP A 130 4.98 -17.43 23.95
C TRP A 130 4.50 -16.18 24.68
N GLN A 131 4.72 -16.09 25.99
CA GLN A 131 4.41 -14.84 26.72
C GLN A 131 5.24 -13.68 26.19
N ARG A 132 6.51 -13.92 25.87
CA ARG A 132 7.37 -12.92 25.23
C ARG A 132 6.91 -12.57 23.83
N TRP A 133 6.55 -13.57 23.02
CA TRP A 133 6.02 -13.36 21.68
C TRP A 133 4.75 -12.50 21.70
N LYS A 134 3.83 -12.79 22.62
CA LYS A 134 2.65 -11.94 22.86
C LYS A 134 3.05 -10.56 23.33
N ALA A 135 4.00 -10.41 24.25
CA ALA A 135 4.47 -9.10 24.70
C ALA A 135 5.12 -8.26 23.57
N LEU A 136 5.66 -8.89 22.53
CA LEU A 136 6.14 -8.21 21.32
C LEU A 136 4.98 -7.76 20.42
N HIS A 137 3.88 -8.52 20.39
CA HIS A 137 2.67 -8.17 19.64
C HIS A 137 1.77 -7.16 20.38
N ASP A 138 1.74 -7.25 21.71
CA ASP A 138 1.08 -6.35 22.66
C ASP A 138 1.96 -5.14 22.98
N MET A 139 3.21 -5.12 22.50
CA MET A 139 3.95 -3.87 22.35
C MET A 139 3.11 -3.07 21.36
N PRO A 140 2.51 -1.93 21.77
CA PRO A 140 1.70 -1.19 20.85
C PRO A 140 2.59 -0.87 19.65
N CYS A 141 2.31 -1.48 18.50
CA CYS A 141 2.49 -0.76 17.27
C CYS A 141 1.57 0.44 17.44
N THR A 142 2.14 1.54 17.96
CA THR A 142 1.41 2.79 18.04
C THR A 142 1.25 3.24 16.60
N ASN A 143 0.25 2.69 15.92
CA ASN A 143 -0.06 3.11 14.58
C ASN A 143 -0.59 4.54 14.67
N THR A 144 0.19 5.45 14.15
CA THR A 144 -0.26 6.77 13.77
C THR A 144 -1.10 6.63 12.53
N LEU A 145 -2.29 7.22 12.52
CA LEU A 145 -3.06 7.26 11.28
C LEU A 145 -2.32 8.17 10.28
N PRO A 146 -2.45 7.93 8.97
CA PRO A 146 -1.78 8.74 7.98
C PRO A 146 -2.19 10.21 8.12
N GLU A 147 -1.27 11.12 7.83
CA GLU A 147 -1.61 12.54 7.78
C GLU A 147 -2.71 12.79 6.74
N LYS A 148 -3.50 13.84 6.92
CA LYS A 148 -4.46 14.24 5.88
C LYS A 148 -3.67 14.55 4.60
N PRO A 149 -4.11 14.08 3.42
CA PRO A 149 -3.40 14.38 2.19
C PRO A 149 -3.31 15.86 1.89
N GLU A 150 -2.29 16.21 1.12
CA GLU A 150 -2.18 17.53 0.55
C GLU A 150 -3.40 17.85 -0.32
N LYS A 151 -3.72 19.15 -0.42
CA LYS A 151 -4.74 19.62 -1.36
C LYS A 151 -4.40 19.09 -2.77
N PRO A 152 -5.35 18.45 -3.48
CA PRO A 152 -5.07 17.89 -4.79
C PRO A 152 -4.58 18.95 -5.77
N SER A 153 -3.72 18.56 -6.69
CA SER A 153 -3.14 19.42 -7.72
C SER A 153 -3.50 18.91 -9.12
N GLY A 154 -3.94 19.82 -9.99
CA GLY A 154 -4.36 19.54 -11.36
C GLY A 154 -5.01 20.76 -12.02
N ALA A 155 -5.71 20.54 -13.14
CA ALA A 155 -6.36 21.63 -13.89
C ALA A 155 -7.54 22.24 -13.09
N LEU A 156 -7.62 23.57 -13.02
CA LEU A 156 -8.72 24.25 -12.32
C LEU A 156 -9.95 24.49 -13.21
N THR A 157 -9.79 24.36 -14.53
CA THR A 157 -10.87 24.55 -15.50
C THR A 157 -10.72 23.54 -16.63
N GLY A 158 -11.84 22.97 -17.08
CA GLY A 158 -11.82 21.96 -18.13
C GLY A 158 -13.01 22.01 -19.08
N LYS A 159 -13.11 21.00 -19.94
CA LYS A 159 -14.28 20.72 -20.77
C LYS A 159 -14.94 19.45 -20.26
N ILE A 160 -16.27 19.41 -20.35
CA ILE A 160 -17.02 18.19 -20.08
C ILE A 160 -16.56 17.05 -21.01
N ASN A 161 -16.71 15.81 -20.54
CA ASN A 161 -16.32 14.58 -21.26
C ASN A 161 -14.85 14.59 -21.73
N THR A 162 -13.98 15.22 -20.94
CA THR A 162 -12.53 15.21 -21.15
C THR A 162 -11.88 14.70 -19.87
N PRO A 163 -10.99 13.69 -19.94
CA PRO A 163 -10.32 13.17 -18.76
C PRO A 163 -9.25 14.14 -18.26
N TYR A 164 -9.18 14.32 -16.94
CA TYR A 164 -8.17 15.10 -16.24
C TYR A 164 -7.57 14.29 -15.11
N THR A 165 -6.24 14.32 -14.99
CA THR A 165 -5.50 13.67 -13.92
C THR A 165 -5.20 14.65 -12.80
N TYR A 166 -5.44 14.22 -11.57
CA TYR A 166 -5.12 14.96 -10.35
C TYR A 166 -4.16 14.14 -9.50
N THR A 167 -3.35 14.85 -8.72
CA THR A 167 -2.29 14.28 -7.91
C THR A 167 -2.39 14.76 -6.46
N THR A 168 -1.94 13.94 -5.52
CA THR A 168 -1.70 14.33 -4.12
C THR A 168 -0.64 13.41 -3.52
N SER A 169 -0.18 13.73 -2.32
CA SER A 169 0.68 12.89 -1.49
C SER A 169 0.36 13.14 -0.02
N THR A 170 0.74 12.18 0.82
CA THR A 170 0.76 12.31 2.27
C THR A 170 1.81 11.37 2.84
N THR A 171 2.10 11.53 4.12
CA THR A 171 3.01 10.66 4.86
C THR A 171 2.27 9.95 5.99
N ASP A 172 2.88 8.85 6.40
CA ASP A 172 2.59 8.09 7.59
C ASP A 172 3.85 8.06 8.46
N ASP A 173 3.74 8.37 9.75
CA ASP A 173 4.91 8.50 10.64
C ASP A 173 5.53 7.12 10.94
N ASP A 174 4.77 6.03 10.80
CA ASP A 174 5.26 4.66 10.94
C ASP A 174 5.87 4.13 9.63
N GLY A 175 5.75 4.89 8.54
CA GLY A 175 6.27 4.52 7.22
C GLY A 175 5.39 3.54 6.47
N ASP A 176 4.14 3.35 6.91
CA ASP A 176 3.22 2.40 6.31
C ASP A 176 2.87 2.73 4.85
N CYS A 177 2.54 1.68 4.09
CA CYS A 177 2.03 1.84 2.73
C CYS A 177 0.60 2.39 2.73
N LEU A 178 0.35 3.34 1.83
CA LEU A 178 -0.86 4.13 1.78
C LEU A 178 -1.74 3.83 0.58
N TYR A 179 -3.05 3.89 0.80
CA TYR A 179 -4.07 3.90 -0.24
C TYR A 179 -4.78 5.26 -0.26
N TYR A 180 -5.20 5.71 -1.43
CA TYR A 180 -5.86 7.01 -1.62
C TYR A 180 -7.26 6.85 -2.22
N LEU A 181 -8.19 7.70 -1.81
CA LEU A 181 -9.55 7.79 -2.34
C LEU A 181 -9.82 9.24 -2.79
N PHE A 182 -10.03 9.45 -4.08
CA PHE A 182 -10.40 10.74 -4.64
C PHE A 182 -11.91 10.83 -4.73
N ASP A 183 -12.50 11.81 -4.03
CA ASP A 183 -13.89 12.25 -4.19
C ASP A 183 -13.91 13.36 -5.25
N TRP A 184 -14.63 13.15 -6.35
CA TRP A 184 -14.66 14.04 -7.51
C TRP A 184 -15.66 15.21 -7.36
N GLY A 185 -16.47 15.22 -6.30
CA GLY A 185 -17.47 16.25 -6.04
C GLY A 185 -18.73 16.16 -6.90
N ASP A 186 -18.87 15.13 -7.73
CA ASP A 186 -20.06 14.86 -8.56
C ASP A 186 -20.88 13.64 -8.08
N GLY A 187 -20.54 13.10 -6.89
CA GLY A 187 -21.14 11.90 -6.32
C GLY A 187 -20.43 10.60 -6.71
N THR A 188 -19.33 10.67 -7.46
CA THR A 188 -18.45 9.54 -7.77
C THR A 188 -17.09 9.66 -7.09
N ASP A 189 -16.37 8.53 -7.00
CA ASP A 189 -15.03 8.45 -6.45
C ASP A 189 -14.14 7.49 -7.26
N SER A 190 -12.84 7.53 -7.02
CA SER A 190 -11.86 6.67 -7.70
C SER A 190 -11.85 5.21 -7.24
N GLY A 191 -12.57 4.87 -6.16
CA GLY A 191 -12.21 3.76 -5.28
C GLY A 191 -10.85 3.98 -4.60
N TRP A 192 -10.50 3.07 -3.69
CA TRP A 192 -9.18 3.08 -3.07
C TRP A 192 -8.12 2.61 -4.09
N ILE A 193 -7.15 3.47 -4.39
CA ILE A 193 -6.00 3.18 -5.24
C ILE A 193 -4.73 3.02 -4.39
N GLY A 194 -3.86 2.08 -4.75
CA GLY A 194 -2.63 1.76 -4.01
C GLY A 194 -2.35 0.25 -3.94
N PRO A 195 -1.41 -0.19 -3.09
CA PRO A 195 -0.65 0.62 -2.13
C PRO A 195 0.43 1.50 -2.80
N PHE A 196 0.77 2.60 -2.14
CA PHE A 196 1.90 3.48 -2.45
C PHE A 196 2.80 3.59 -1.20
N PRO A 197 4.13 3.59 -1.35
CA PRO A 197 5.04 3.97 -0.26
C PRO A 197 4.65 5.31 0.39
N SER A 198 4.84 5.44 1.71
CA SER A 198 4.65 6.70 2.45
C SER A 198 5.43 7.84 1.80
N GLY A 199 4.77 8.98 1.57
CA GLY A 199 5.34 10.15 0.89
C GLY A 199 5.34 10.09 -0.65
N GLU A 200 4.96 8.97 -1.27
CA GLU A 200 4.88 8.88 -2.73
C GLU A 200 3.63 9.57 -3.30
N MET A 201 3.77 10.13 -4.50
CA MET A 201 2.70 10.84 -5.19
C MET A 201 1.69 9.87 -5.81
N ALA A 202 0.45 9.92 -5.34
CA ALA A 202 -0.68 9.23 -5.94
C ALA A 202 -1.34 10.07 -7.04
N ASN A 203 -1.88 9.40 -8.06
CA ASN A 203 -2.63 10.06 -9.13
C ASN A 203 -3.88 9.28 -9.52
N ALA A 204 -4.94 10.00 -9.87
CA ALA A 204 -6.19 9.45 -10.36
C ALA A 204 -6.76 10.33 -11.47
N THR A 205 -7.49 9.73 -12.41
CA THR A 205 -8.05 10.42 -13.58
C THR A 205 -9.58 10.33 -13.57
N HIS A 206 -10.24 11.44 -13.87
CA HIS A 206 -11.71 11.52 -13.92
C HIS A 206 -12.18 12.40 -15.07
N GLU A 207 -13.44 12.19 -15.48
CA GLU A 207 -14.14 13.04 -16.45
C GLU A 207 -15.51 13.47 -15.90
N TRP A 208 -15.85 14.74 -16.13
CA TRP A 208 -17.16 15.27 -15.73
C TRP A 208 -18.11 15.31 -16.93
N ALA A 209 -19.25 14.63 -16.82
CA ALA A 209 -20.26 14.59 -17.88
C ALA A 209 -21.09 15.88 -17.95
N GLU A 210 -21.25 16.55 -16.80
CA GLU A 210 -22.06 17.75 -16.66
C GLU A 210 -21.23 19.01 -16.43
N LYS A 211 -21.81 20.16 -16.79
CA LYS A 211 -21.24 21.45 -16.46
C LYS A 211 -21.45 21.74 -14.98
N GLY A 212 -20.47 22.35 -14.33
CA GLY A 212 -20.60 22.68 -12.92
C GLY A 212 -19.32 23.16 -12.28
N GLU A 213 -19.45 23.52 -11.01
CA GLU A 213 -18.33 23.71 -10.09
C GLU A 213 -18.25 22.47 -9.21
N TYR A 214 -17.05 21.90 -9.09
CA TYR A 214 -16.80 20.68 -8.32
C TYR A 214 -15.68 20.92 -7.32
N ALA A 215 -15.66 20.17 -6.22
CA ALA A 215 -14.61 20.25 -5.20
C ALA A 215 -13.97 18.88 -5.01
N ILE A 216 -12.78 18.70 -5.56
CA ILE A 216 -12.04 17.44 -5.43
C ILE A 216 -11.40 17.38 -4.04
N ARG A 217 -11.58 16.27 -3.33
CA ARG A 217 -10.94 16.00 -2.04
C ARG A 217 -10.34 14.61 -2.05
N VAL A 218 -9.32 14.40 -1.22
CA VAL A 218 -8.65 13.10 -1.12
C VAL A 218 -8.54 12.68 0.33
N LYS A 219 -8.70 11.38 0.57
CA LYS A 219 -8.45 10.73 1.86
C LYS A 219 -7.39 9.65 1.67
N ALA A 220 -6.56 9.43 2.68
CA ALA A 220 -5.61 8.32 2.72
C ALA A 220 -6.02 7.28 3.77
N LYS A 221 -5.48 6.07 3.65
CA LYS A 221 -5.55 5.02 4.67
C LYS A 221 -4.33 4.12 4.62
N ASP A 222 -3.99 3.55 5.77
CA ASP A 222 -3.08 2.42 5.92
C ASP A 222 -3.92 1.12 6.12
N LEU A 223 -3.33 0.08 6.69
CA LEU A 223 -4.04 -1.16 7.05
C LEU A 223 -4.85 -1.06 8.35
N TYR A 224 -4.64 -0.01 9.14
CA TYR A 224 -5.11 0.15 10.51
C TYR A 224 -6.19 1.25 10.67
N GLY A 225 -6.32 2.17 9.72
CA GLY A 225 -7.35 3.21 9.71
C GLY A 225 -7.20 4.25 8.59
N GLU A 226 -8.04 5.29 8.65
CA GLU A 226 -8.15 6.30 7.60
C GLU A 226 -7.84 7.71 8.13
N SER A 227 -7.24 8.55 7.29
CA SER A 227 -6.90 9.94 7.59
C SER A 227 -8.13 10.87 7.66
N GLY A 228 -7.90 12.17 7.90
CA GLY A 228 -8.89 13.20 7.54
C GLY A 228 -8.96 13.43 6.02
N TRP A 229 -10.05 14.04 5.54
CA TRP A 229 -10.13 14.55 4.16
C TRP A 229 -9.19 15.75 3.98
N SER A 230 -8.56 15.84 2.79
CA SER A 230 -7.78 16.99 2.38
C SER A 230 -8.65 18.24 2.15
N ASP A 231 -7.98 19.39 2.04
CA ASP A 231 -8.65 20.62 1.65
C ASP A 231 -9.11 20.52 0.18
N GLY A 232 -10.31 21.04 -0.11
CA GLY A 232 -10.92 20.91 -1.45
C GLY A 232 -10.19 21.73 -2.53
N LEU A 233 -10.00 21.10 -3.70
CA LEU A 233 -9.65 21.76 -4.95
C LEU A 233 -10.91 22.08 -5.74
N SER A 234 -11.30 23.36 -5.76
CA SER A 234 -12.41 23.84 -6.58
C SER A 234 -12.01 23.89 -8.06
N ILE A 235 -12.83 23.28 -8.91
CA ILE A 235 -12.65 23.27 -10.37
C ILE A 235 -13.95 23.65 -11.08
N SER A 236 -13.82 24.15 -12.31
CA SER A 236 -14.95 24.58 -13.15
C SER A 236 -14.99 23.83 -14.48
N MET A 237 -16.16 23.30 -14.83
CA MET A 237 -16.47 22.74 -16.16
C MET A 237 -17.49 23.66 -16.86
N PRO A 238 -17.06 24.80 -17.42
CA PRO A 238 -17.95 25.76 -18.04
C PRO A 238 -18.52 25.24 -19.37
N LEU A 239 -19.59 25.90 -19.84
CA LEU A 239 -20.08 25.68 -21.19
C LEU A 239 -18.97 26.02 -22.20
N SER A 240 -18.52 25.02 -22.97
CA SER A 240 -17.80 25.31 -24.20
C SER A 240 -18.81 25.85 -25.21
N LEU A 241 -19.04 27.16 -25.23
CA LEU A 241 -19.60 27.78 -26.42
C LEU A 241 -18.58 27.54 -27.53
N LEU A 242 -18.96 26.76 -28.54
CA LEU A 242 -18.18 26.61 -29.77
C LEU A 242 -17.97 28.02 -30.34
N ASN A 243 -16.79 28.62 -30.12
CA ASN A 243 -16.35 29.79 -30.86
C ASN A 243 -16.04 29.33 -32.28
N GLY A 244 -17.09 29.26 -33.12
CA GLY A 244 -17.01 28.92 -34.53
C GLY A 244 -18.29 28.30 -35.06
N ALA A 245 -19.16 29.13 -35.64
CA ALA A 245 -20.29 28.77 -36.49
C ALA A 245 -21.51 28.07 -35.83
N VAL A 246 -22.30 28.83 -35.08
CA VAL A 246 -23.75 28.78 -35.36
C VAL A 246 -23.93 29.52 -36.69
N LEU A 247 -24.03 28.76 -37.78
CA LEU A 247 -24.70 29.22 -38.98
C LEU A 247 -26.13 29.59 -38.57
N ILE A 248 -26.33 30.85 -38.20
CA ILE A 248 -27.67 31.44 -38.17
C ILE A 248 -28.08 31.55 -39.63
N ASN A 249 -28.63 30.46 -40.18
CA ASN A 249 -29.49 30.57 -41.35
C ASN A 249 -30.64 31.46 -40.91
N ARG A 250 -30.62 32.71 -41.39
CA ARG A 250 -31.69 33.68 -41.21
C ARG A 250 -33.00 33.04 -41.63
N LEU A 251 -33.87 32.77 -40.66
CA LEU A 251 -35.29 32.64 -40.89
C LEU A 251 -36.05 33.15 -39.66
N ILE A 252 -35.98 34.46 -39.46
CA ILE A 252 -37.02 35.17 -38.71
C ILE A 252 -38.26 35.14 -39.61
N ILE A 253 -39.16 34.17 -39.40
CA ILE A 253 -40.55 34.26 -39.83
C ILE A 253 -41.34 34.79 -38.64
N ILE A 254 -41.60 36.09 -38.66
CA ILE A 254 -42.64 36.72 -37.86
C ILE A 254 -43.97 36.35 -38.54
N PHE A 255 -44.81 35.56 -37.88
CA PHE A 255 -46.21 35.43 -38.26
C PHE A 255 -46.96 36.68 -37.79
N GLY A 256 -47.21 37.57 -38.73
CA GLY A 256 -47.96 38.81 -38.53
C GLY A 256 -48.42 39.39 -39.88
N ARG A 257 -49.32 38.66 -40.55
CA ARG A 257 -50.30 39.06 -41.58
C ARG A 257 -49.91 40.11 -42.66
N THR A 258 -50.03 39.64 -43.91
CA THR A 258 -50.56 40.38 -45.08
C THR A 258 -49.58 41.20 -45.94
N VAL A 259 -49.15 40.56 -47.04
CA VAL A 259 -49.24 40.97 -48.46
C VAL A 259 -49.33 42.47 -48.79
N LEU A 260 -48.32 43.02 -49.49
CA LEU A 260 -48.37 43.52 -50.88
C LEU A 260 -47.09 44.30 -51.24
N TYR A 261 -46.47 43.97 -52.37
CA TYR A 261 -45.71 44.99 -53.13
C TYR A 261 -46.72 45.88 -53.85
N HIS A 262 -46.51 47.17 -53.70
CA HIS A 262 -47.18 48.26 -54.38
C HIS A 262 -46.91 48.20 -55.89
N VAL A 263 -47.96 48.11 -56.72
CA VAL A 263 -47.88 48.37 -58.17
C VAL A 263 -48.48 49.76 -58.41
N PRO A 264 -47.74 50.70 -59.04
CA PRO A 264 -48.17 52.07 -59.22
C PRO A 264 -49.07 52.25 -60.46
N CYS A 265 -49.98 53.21 -60.32
CA CYS A 265 -50.63 54.05 -61.34
C CYS A 265 -51.16 53.38 -62.62
N PHE A 266 -52.50 53.35 -62.73
CA PHE A 266 -53.19 53.32 -64.01
C PHE A 266 -53.51 54.76 -64.47
N ASN A 267 -52.99 55.13 -65.63
CA ASN A 267 -53.55 56.03 -66.64
C ASN A 267 -53.03 55.42 -67.96
N GLY A 268 -53.76 54.55 -68.64
CA GLY A 268 -54.95 54.87 -69.41
C GLY A 268 -54.51 55.19 -70.84
N ASN A 269 -54.62 54.25 -71.79
CA ASN A 269 -55.67 54.29 -72.82
C ASN A 269 -55.53 53.15 -73.85
N SER A 270 -56.69 52.55 -74.11
CA SER A 270 -57.29 52.19 -75.40
C SER A 270 -56.71 51.09 -76.31
N SER A 271 -57.68 50.28 -76.75
CA SER A 271 -57.84 49.54 -78.02
C SER A 271 -56.97 48.30 -78.22
N LEU A 272 -57.45 47.20 -78.80
CA LEU A 272 -58.76 46.56 -79.06
C LEU A 272 -58.38 45.46 -80.07
N GLU A 273 -59.13 44.36 -80.03
CA GLU A 273 -59.35 43.40 -81.11
C GLU A 273 -58.23 42.42 -81.51
N GLY A 274 -58.68 41.18 -81.72
CA GLY A 274 -57.97 40.11 -82.42
C GLY A 274 -58.10 38.76 -81.75
#